data_AF-A0AAW8LSG5-F1
#
_entry.id   AF-A0AAW8LSG5-F1
#
_cell.length_a   1.000
_cell.length_b   1.000
_cell.length_c   1.000
_cell.angle_alpha   90.00
_cell.angle_beta   90.00
_cell.angle_gamma   90.00
#
_symmetry.space_group_name_H-M   'P 1'
#
loop_
_entity.id
_entity.type
_entity.pdbx_description
1 polymer ?
#
loop_
_entity_poly.entity_id
_entity_poly.type
_entity_poly.pdbx_seq_one_letter_code
_entity_poly.pdbx_strand_id
1 'polypeptide(L)'
;MNYRLPRTSVDSLAKAAEERLIREKMAAARDVDMSVQAIVDHLDKMARSKIWWIDTNSQGRNARPAADIATQRLHLAALVKARDLLRKGSGDATESGG
;
A
#
# COMPACT_ATOMS: atom_id res chain seq x y z
N MET A 1 -2.03 -18.74 -44.41
CA MET A 1 -1.46 -17.57 -43.71
C MET A 1 -2.37 -17.23 -42.54
N ASN A 2 -2.00 -17.60 -41.31
CA ASN A 2 -2.77 -17.25 -40.11
C ASN A 2 -2.26 -15.92 -39.57
N TYR A 3 -3.01 -14.84 -39.80
CA TYR A 3 -2.73 -13.53 -39.23
C TYR A 3 -3.14 -13.52 -37.76
N ARG A 4 -2.17 -13.74 -36.85
CA ARG A 4 -2.34 -13.47 -35.42
C ARG A 4 -2.26 -11.95 -35.23
N LEU A 5 -3.40 -11.28 -35.10
CA LEU A 5 -3.45 -9.85 -34.79
C LEU A 5 -2.65 -9.56 -33.49
N PRO A 6 -1.86 -8.49 -33.45
CA PRO A 6 -1.11 -8.12 -32.24
C PRO A 6 -2.10 -7.67 -31.15
N ARG A 7 -2.17 -8.44 -30.06
CA ARG A 7 -2.98 -8.16 -28.86
C ARG A 7 -2.48 -6.94 -28.06
N THR A 8 -1.68 -6.05 -28.64
CA THR A 8 -0.85 -5.11 -27.88
C THR A 8 -1.36 -3.68 -27.81
N SER A 9 -2.38 -3.30 -28.59
CA SER A 9 -2.88 -1.91 -28.65
C SER A 9 -3.97 -1.60 -27.60
N VAL A 10 -4.90 -2.54 -27.37
CA VAL A 10 -5.99 -2.35 -26.38
C VAL A 10 -5.47 -2.52 -24.95
N ASP A 11 -4.61 -3.52 -24.71
CA ASP A 11 -4.03 -3.78 -23.38
C ASP A 11 -3.12 -2.62 -22.92
N SER A 12 -2.38 -1.97 -23.85
CA SER A 12 -1.60 -0.78 -23.54
C SER A 12 -2.46 0.44 -23.23
N LEU A 13 -3.59 0.61 -23.93
CA LEU A 13 -4.54 1.70 -23.67
C LEU A 13 -5.25 1.51 -22.33
N ALA A 14 -5.65 0.28 -22.00
CA ALA A 14 -6.26 -0.04 -20.72
C ALA A 14 -5.29 0.23 -19.55
N LYS A 15 -4.02 -0.18 -19.70
CA LYS A 15 -2.99 0.09 -18.70
C LYS A 15 -2.71 1.59 -18.53
N ALA A 16 -2.62 2.34 -19.63
CA ALA A 16 -2.42 3.79 -19.58
C ALA A 16 -3.61 4.51 -18.92
N ALA A 17 -4.84 4.07 -19.16
CA ALA A 17 -6.03 4.59 -18.49
C ALA A 17 -6.03 4.28 -16.99
N GLU A 18 -5.65 3.06 -16.60
CA GLU A 18 -5.52 2.67 -15.19
C GLU A 18 -4.45 3.49 -14.47
N GLU A 19 -3.26 3.65 -15.06
CA GLU A 19 -2.17 4.46 -14.49
C GLU A 19 -2.60 5.92 -14.31
N ARG A 20 -3.36 6.47 -15.27
CA ARG A 20 -3.93 7.82 -15.15
C ARG A 20 -4.89 7.92 -13.96
N LEU A 21 -5.82 6.96 -13.83
CA LEU A 21 -6.77 6.94 -12.72
C LEU A 21 -6.04 6.82 -11.36
N ILE A 22 -5.03 5.96 -11.27
CA ILE A 22 -4.20 5.83 -10.07
C ILE A 22 -3.52 7.17 -9.75
N ARG A 23 -2.95 7.84 -10.76
CA ARG A 23 -2.30 9.14 -10.57
C ARG A 23 -3.26 10.20 -10.06
N GLU A 24 -4.46 10.28 -10.62
CA GLU A 24 -5.50 11.21 -10.20
C GLU A 24 -5.94 10.94 -8.75
N LYS A 25 -6.14 9.68 -8.38
CA LYS A 25 -6.48 9.28 -7.01
C LYS A 25 -5.35 9.59 -6.02
N MET A 26 -4.10 9.37 -6.41
CA MET A 26 -2.93 9.70 -5.59
C MET A 26 -2.76 11.21 -5.43
N ALA A 27 -3.06 12.01 -6.46
CA ALA A 27 -3.04 13.47 -6.35
C ALA A 27 -4.09 13.95 -5.35
N ALA A 28 -5.35 13.51 -5.49
CA ALA A 28 -6.41 13.86 -4.55
C ALA A 28 -6.11 13.45 -3.10
N ALA A 29 -5.42 12.32 -2.89
CA ALA A 29 -5.02 11.88 -1.55
C ALA A 29 -3.90 12.73 -0.93
N ARG A 30 -3.06 13.41 -1.75
CA ARG A 30 -1.99 14.30 -1.26
C ARG A 30 -2.50 15.62 -0.73
N ASP A 31 -3.64 16.07 -1.24
CA ASP A 31 -4.26 17.34 -0.83
C ASP A 31 -4.99 17.24 0.52
N VAL A 32 -5.01 16.04 1.13
CA VAL A 32 -5.58 15.84 2.46
C VAL A 32 -4.53 16.19 3.52
N ASP A 33 -4.73 17.33 4.18
CA ASP A 33 -3.90 17.73 5.31
C ASP A 33 -4.08 16.77 6.49
N MET A 34 -2.98 16.15 6.93
CA MET A 34 -2.94 15.25 8.08
C MET A 34 -1.75 15.58 8.97
N SER A 35 -1.97 15.62 10.28
CA SER A 35 -0.86 15.69 11.24
C SER A 35 -0.05 14.40 11.21
N VAL A 36 1.24 14.46 11.59
CA VAL A 36 2.10 13.27 11.71
C VAL A 36 1.46 12.22 12.62
N GLN A 37 0.83 12.63 13.72
CA GLN A 37 0.10 11.73 14.62
C GLN A 37 -1.08 11.05 13.91
N ALA A 38 -1.88 11.80 13.14
CA ALA A 38 -2.97 11.22 12.36
C ALA A 38 -2.46 10.21 11.33
N ILE A 39 -1.33 10.48 10.66
CA ILE A 39 -0.71 9.54 9.73
C ILE A 39 -0.30 8.25 10.46
N VAL A 40 0.34 8.36 11.63
CA VAL A 40 0.73 7.21 12.47
C VAL A 40 -0.49 6.39 12.89
N ASP A 41 -1.57 7.03 13.32
CA ASP A 41 -2.79 6.34 13.74
C ASP A 41 -3.46 5.60 12.58
N HIS A 42 -3.48 6.20 11.38
CA HIS A 42 -4.01 5.55 10.18
C HIS A 42 -3.13 4.39 9.69
N LEU A 43 -1.80 4.53 9.76
CA LEU A 43 -0.87 3.42 9.48
C LEU A 43 -1.10 2.25 10.44
N ASP A 44 -1.35 2.51 11.73
CA ASP A 44 -1.64 1.46 12.73
C ASP A 44 -2.98 0.76 12.44
N LYS A 45 -4.03 1.52 12.10
CA LYS A 45 -5.33 0.96 11.67
C LYS A 45 -5.17 0.05 10.44
N MET A 46 -4.40 0.49 9.44
CA MET A 46 -4.12 -0.32 8.24
C MET A 46 -3.34 -1.58 8.59
N ALA A 47 -2.33 -1.50 9.45
CA ALA A 47 -1.57 -2.66 9.90
C ALA A 47 -2.46 -3.70 10.60
N ARG A 48 -3.33 -3.27 11.51
CA ARG A 48 -4.29 -4.16 12.20
C ARG A 48 -5.24 -4.85 11.21
N SER A 49 -5.75 -4.12 10.23
CA SER A 49 -6.59 -4.69 9.17
C SER A 49 -5.85 -5.77 8.36
N LYS A 50 -4.56 -5.55 8.04
CA LYS A 50 -3.73 -6.54 7.35
C LYS A 50 -3.45 -7.77 8.21
N ILE A 51 -3.16 -7.60 9.50
CA ILE A 51 -2.97 -8.72 10.43
C ILE A 51 -4.22 -9.59 10.46
N TRP A 52 -5.39 -8.99 10.69
CA TRP A 52 -6.65 -9.71 10.71
C TRP A 52 -6.91 -10.48 9.40
N TRP A 53 -6.66 -9.83 8.25
CA TRP A 53 -6.83 -10.47 6.95
C TRP A 53 -5.89 -11.67 6.78
N ILE A 54 -4.61 -11.53 7.15
CA ILE A 54 -3.61 -12.61 7.06
C ILE A 54 -4.01 -13.78 7.96
N ASP A 55 -4.39 -13.51 9.21
CA ASP A 55 -4.79 -14.56 10.16
C ASP A 55 -6.02 -15.32 9.65
N THR A 56 -7.00 -14.59 9.12
CA THR A 56 -8.25 -15.16 8.58
C THR A 56 -8.04 -15.97 7.30
N ASN A 57 -7.07 -15.57 6.45
CA ASN A 57 -6.91 -16.12 5.11
C ASN A 57 -5.65 -17.00 4.95
N SER A 58 -4.84 -17.19 5.99
CA SER A 58 -3.61 -17.99 5.91
C SER A 58 -3.85 -19.50 6.04
N GLN A 59 -4.97 -19.90 6.62
CA GLN A 59 -5.29 -21.30 6.91
C GLN A 59 -6.80 -21.53 6.98
N GLY A 60 -7.22 -22.80 6.93
CA GLY A 60 -8.62 -23.20 7.05
C GLY A 60 -9.43 -23.02 5.76
N ARG A 61 -10.76 -22.95 5.90
CA ARG A 61 -11.71 -22.95 4.76
C ARG A 61 -11.57 -21.73 3.83
N ASN A 62 -11.05 -20.61 4.36
CA ASN A 62 -10.85 -19.37 3.61
C ASN A 62 -9.38 -19.18 3.18
N ALA A 63 -8.57 -20.24 3.22
CA ALA A 63 -7.16 -20.14 2.86
C ALA A 63 -6.99 -19.59 1.45
N ARG A 64 -6.19 -18.53 1.33
CA ARG A 64 -5.80 -17.92 0.07
C ARG A 64 -4.46 -18.51 -0.40
N PRO A 65 -4.14 -18.39 -1.70
CA PRO A 65 -2.84 -18.78 -2.22
C PRO A 65 -1.67 -18.21 -1.40
N ALA A 66 -0.63 -19.01 -1.19
CA ALA A 66 0.53 -18.61 -0.40
C ALA A 66 1.21 -17.33 -0.94
N ALA A 67 1.18 -17.12 -2.27
CA ALA A 67 1.69 -15.91 -2.91
C ALA A 67 0.92 -14.65 -2.50
N ASP A 68 -0.41 -14.73 -2.36
CA ASP A 68 -1.24 -13.61 -1.92
C ASP A 68 -0.94 -13.29 -0.45
N ILE A 69 -0.79 -14.32 0.39
CA ILE A 69 -0.44 -14.17 1.80
C ILE A 69 0.95 -13.53 1.95
N ALA A 70 1.92 -13.96 1.16
CA ALA A 70 3.26 -13.35 1.11
C ALA A 70 3.18 -11.86 0.73
N THR A 71 2.37 -11.54 -0.28
CA THR A 71 2.14 -10.15 -0.71
C THR A 71 1.54 -9.30 0.41
N GLN A 72 0.53 -9.80 1.14
CA GLN A 72 -0.05 -9.05 2.26
C GLN A 72 0.93 -8.91 3.44
N ARG A 73 1.81 -9.90 3.68
CA ARG A 73 2.88 -9.77 4.68
C ARG A 73 3.89 -8.69 4.30
N LEU A 74 4.22 -8.55 3.01
CA LEU A 74 5.06 -7.45 2.53
C LEU A 74 4.39 -6.09 2.74
N HIS A 75 3.09 -5.96 2.45
CA HIS A 75 2.33 -4.74 2.73
C HIS A 75 2.31 -4.40 4.23
N LEU A 76 2.10 -5.39 5.10
CA LEU A 76 2.17 -5.21 6.54
C LEU A 76 3.56 -4.71 6.98
N ALA A 77 4.63 -5.31 6.45
CA ALA A 77 5.99 -4.89 6.75
C ALA A 77 6.26 -3.44 6.32
N ALA A 78 5.76 -3.02 5.15
CA ALA A 78 5.87 -1.64 4.69
C ALA A 78 5.15 -0.66 5.62
N LEU A 79 3.92 -0.98 6.05
CA LEU A 79 3.13 -0.15 6.97
C LEU A 79 3.83 0.04 8.32
N VAL A 80 4.36 -1.05 8.90
CA VAL A 80 5.08 -1.01 10.19
C VAL A 80 6.35 -0.18 10.06
N LYS A 81 7.16 -0.41 9.01
CA LYS A 81 8.39 0.37 8.78
C LYS A 81 8.12 1.85 8.55
N ALA A 82 7.10 2.20 7.77
CA ALA A 82 6.71 3.59 7.54
C ALA A 82 6.31 4.29 8.84
N ARG A 83 5.53 3.63 9.69
CA ARG A 83 5.14 4.14 11.01
C ARG A 83 6.37 4.37 11.90
N ASP A 84 7.28 3.41 11.95
CA ASP A 84 8.47 3.49 12.80
C ASP A 84 9.43 4.58 12.32
N LEU A 85 9.54 4.81 11.00
CA LEU A 85 10.30 5.94 10.44
C LEU A 85 9.71 7.29 10.85
N LEU A 86 8.39 7.45 10.79
CA LEU A 86 7.72 8.68 11.20
C LEU A 86 7.91 8.96 12.70
N ARG A 87 7.81 7.92 13.53
CA ARG A 87 8.04 8.04 15.00
C ARG A 87 9.47 8.44 15.34
N LYS A 88 10.47 7.90 14.62
CA LYS A 88 11.87 8.28 14.79
C LYS A 88 12.11 9.73 14.34
N GLY A 89 11.62 10.10 13.17
CA GLY A 89 11.75 11.46 12.64
C GLY A 89 11.04 12.53 13.47
N SER A 90 9.99 12.18 14.22
CA SER A 90 9.35 13.10 15.17
C SER A 90 10.12 13.30 16.48
N GLY A 91 11.10 12.43 16.81
CA GLY A 91 11.89 12.51 18.04
C GLY A 91 13.15 13.38 17.94
N ASP A 92 13.77 13.48 16.76
CA ASP A 92 15.05 14.19 16.56
C ASP A 92 14.91 15.72 16.48
N ALA A 93 13.70 16.28 16.47
CA ALA A 93 13.48 17.73 16.32
C ALA A 93 13.65 18.52 17.64
N THR A 94 13.96 17.88 18.77
CA THR A 94 14.02 18.54 20.10
C THR A 94 15.42 18.54 20.74
N GLU A 95 16.42 17.88 20.15
CA GLU A 95 17.79 17.81 20.70
C GLU A 95 18.82 18.53 19.79
N SER A 96 18.65 19.83 19.59
CA SER A 96 19.71 20.72 19.08
C SER A 96 19.44 22.14 19.55
N GLY A 97 19.71 22.37 20.83
CA GLY A 97 19.53 23.66 21.50
C GLY A 97 20.08 23.59 22.92
N GLY A 98 21.40 23.48 23.04
CA GLY A 98 22.16 23.49 24.30
C GLY A 98 23.61 23.79 24.05
#